data_AF-A0A7L3UP53-F1
#
_entry.id   AF-A0A7L3UP53-F1
#
_cell.length_a   1.000
_cell.length_b   1.000
_cell.length_c   1.000
_cell.angle_alpha   90.00
_cell.angle_beta   90.00
_cell.angle_gamma   90.00
#
_symmetry.space_group_name_H-M   'P 1'
#
loop_
_entity.id
_entity.type
_entity.pdbx_description
1 polymer ?
#
loop_
_entity_poly.entity_id
_entity_poly.type
_entity_poly.pdbx_seq_one_letter_code
_entity_poly.pdbx_strand_id
1 'polypeptide(L)'
;QVRSPLSASILGEQTLVVTEEKVTVTELRAQVVAGLALGLRPQPGHPAMVTATARGTPTLRTPKQEATLSLWLSFSDRTLAPLELYGWQDAAVTVTSLDPSVATVGGVSPGVPTARPWVVAEGPGRGALLQLHLHPPDACRRGRHRAAALATATAWL
;
A
#
# COMPACT_ATOMS: atom_id res chain seq x y z
N GLN A 1 2.88 -14.81 19.35
CA GLN A 1 3.19 -14.65 20.79
C GLN A 1 3.81 -13.28 21.01
N VAL A 2 3.39 -12.55 22.04
CA VAL A 2 4.00 -11.30 22.51
C VAL A 2 4.67 -11.59 23.84
N ARG A 3 5.95 -11.22 23.98
CA ARG A 3 6.74 -11.45 25.19
C ARG A 3 7.13 -10.13 25.85
N SER A 4 7.17 -10.12 27.16
CA SER A 4 7.75 -9.03 27.94
C SER A 4 9.25 -8.94 27.68
N PRO A 5 9.78 -7.78 27.29
CA PRO A 5 11.23 -7.60 27.12
C PRO A 5 12.00 -7.61 28.46
N LEU A 6 11.30 -7.48 29.59
CA LEU A 6 11.91 -7.41 30.93
C LEU A 6 11.91 -8.76 31.66
N SER A 7 10.85 -9.55 31.48
CA SER A 7 10.62 -10.79 32.25
C SER A 7 10.58 -12.05 31.39
N ALA A 8 10.70 -11.92 30.06
CA ALA A 8 10.49 -12.98 29.08
C ALA A 8 9.12 -13.69 29.16
N SER A 9 8.19 -13.21 30.01
CA SER A 9 6.86 -13.77 30.21
C SER A 9 5.98 -13.54 28.98
N ILE A 10 5.04 -14.45 28.76
CA ILE A 10 4.07 -14.37 27.66
C ILE A 10 2.99 -13.35 28.06
N LEU A 11 2.92 -12.24 27.33
CA LEU A 11 1.89 -11.20 27.55
C LEU A 11 0.66 -11.43 26.69
N GLY A 12 0.80 -12.18 25.59
CA GLY A 12 -0.30 -12.56 24.73
C GLY A 12 0.11 -13.70 23.80
N GLU A 13 -0.80 -14.65 23.60
CA GLU A 13 -0.63 -15.74 22.66
C GLU A 13 -1.87 -15.85 21.80
N GLN A 14 -1.66 -16.01 20.49
CA GLN A 14 -2.74 -16.20 19.53
C GLN A 14 -2.35 -17.36 18.63
N THR A 15 -3.19 -18.39 18.62
CA THR A 15 -3.03 -19.56 17.76
C THR A 15 -3.52 -19.20 16.36
N LEU A 16 -2.67 -19.40 15.35
CA LEU A 16 -3.01 -19.22 13.94
C LEU A 16 -3.30 -20.60 13.33
N VAL A 17 -4.44 -20.76 12.67
CA VAL A 17 -4.79 -21.97 11.92
C VAL A 17 -4.94 -21.59 10.46
N VAL A 18 -4.26 -22.32 9.57
CA VAL A 18 -4.44 -22.18 8.13
C VAL A 18 -5.51 -23.18 7.71
N THR A 19 -6.66 -22.69 7.26
CA THR A 19 -7.74 -23.52 6.74
C THR A 19 -7.54 -23.79 5.25
N GLU A 20 -8.21 -24.83 4.72
CA GLU A 20 -8.25 -25.05 3.25
C GLU A 20 -9.21 -24.10 2.53
N GLU A 21 -9.98 -23.31 3.28
CA GLU A 21 -10.92 -22.35 2.73
C GLU A 21 -10.14 -21.20 2.07
N LYS A 22 -10.22 -21.17 0.74
CA LYS A 22 -9.55 -20.14 -0.05
C LYS A 22 -10.39 -18.87 -0.09
N VAL A 23 -9.74 -17.75 0.17
CA VAL A 23 -10.34 -16.41 0.04
C VAL A 23 -9.85 -15.73 -1.22
N THR A 24 -10.70 -14.93 -1.84
CA THR A 24 -10.39 -14.20 -3.07
C THR A 24 -10.22 -12.72 -2.78
N VAL A 25 -9.36 -12.04 -3.53
CA VAL A 25 -9.29 -10.57 -3.51
C VAL A 25 -10.59 -10.01 -4.06
N THR A 26 -11.19 -9.07 -3.34
CA THR A 26 -12.45 -8.42 -3.70
C THR A 26 -12.25 -6.96 -4.08
N GLU A 27 -11.24 -6.30 -3.48
CA GLU A 27 -10.97 -4.88 -3.70
C GLU A 27 -9.48 -4.61 -3.56
N LEU A 28 -8.98 -3.67 -4.36
CA LEU A 28 -7.67 -3.06 -4.19
C LEU A 28 -7.90 -1.61 -3.74
N ARG A 29 -7.22 -1.19 -2.68
CA ARG A 29 -7.22 0.20 -2.19
C ARG A 29 -5.83 0.78 -2.34
N ALA A 30 -5.76 2.05 -2.69
CA ALA A 30 -4.52 2.75 -2.93
C ALA A 30 -4.55 4.16 -2.34
N GLN A 31 -3.47 4.53 -1.66
CA GLN A 31 -3.28 5.87 -1.11
C GLN A 31 -1.89 6.39 -1.48
N VAL A 32 -1.84 7.59 -2.03
CA VAL A 32 -0.58 8.32 -2.21
C VAL A 32 -0.09 8.83 -0.86
N VAL A 33 1.20 8.67 -0.58
CA VAL A 33 1.86 9.19 0.62
C VAL A 33 3.08 9.99 0.17
N ALA A 34 2.91 11.31 0.15
CA ALA A 34 3.92 12.29 -0.26
C ALA A 34 4.79 12.80 0.91
N GLY A 35 4.40 12.50 2.15
CA GLY A 35 5.12 12.92 3.35
C GLY A 35 4.51 12.37 4.63
N LEU A 36 5.19 12.62 5.75
CA LEU A 36 4.75 12.27 7.09
C LEU A 36 4.70 13.53 7.96
N ALA A 37 3.62 13.69 8.71
CA ALA A 37 3.47 14.72 9.73
C ALA A 37 3.41 14.06 11.11
N LEU A 38 4.16 14.60 12.08
CA LEU A 38 4.18 14.13 13.46
C LEU A 38 3.48 15.15 14.37
N GLY A 39 2.46 14.69 15.10
CA GLY A 39 1.81 15.46 16.15
C GLY A 39 2.16 14.90 17.53
N LEU A 40 2.60 15.76 18.45
CA LEU A 40 2.85 15.39 19.83
C LEU A 40 1.76 15.98 20.72
N ARG A 41 1.15 15.14 21.56
CA ARG A 41 0.12 15.56 22.52
C ARG A 41 0.44 15.04 23.91
N PRO A 42 0.63 15.92 24.92
CA PRO A 42 0.76 15.48 26.30
C PRO A 42 -0.56 14.85 26.76
N GLN A 43 -0.49 13.81 27.58
CA GLN A 43 -1.70 13.14 28.06
C GLN A 43 -2.29 13.90 29.25
N PRO A 44 -3.58 14.32 29.21
CA PRO A 44 -4.23 14.91 30.37
C PRO A 44 -4.18 13.93 31.56
N GLY A 45 -3.74 14.42 32.73
CA GLY A 45 -3.62 13.61 33.94
C GLY A 45 -2.28 12.89 34.14
N HIS A 46 -1.42 12.81 33.10
CA HIS A 46 -0.11 12.17 33.19
C HIS A 46 0.99 13.05 32.54
N PRO A 47 1.57 14.02 33.27
CA PRO A 47 2.48 15.02 32.71
C PRO A 47 3.79 14.43 32.15
N ALA A 48 4.15 13.20 32.53
CA ALA A 48 5.31 12.48 31.98
C ALA A 48 4.98 11.67 30.72
N MET A 49 3.72 11.62 30.27
CA MET A 49 3.29 10.82 29.13
C MET A 49 2.97 11.71 27.92
N VAL A 50 3.62 11.41 26.79
CA VAL A 50 3.42 12.09 25.51
C VAL A 50 2.97 11.08 24.48
N THR A 51 1.85 11.36 23.81
CA THR A 51 1.39 10.60 22.65
C THR A 51 1.94 11.21 21.38
N ALA A 52 2.70 10.42 20.62
CA ALA A 52 3.20 10.80 19.30
C ALA A 52 2.32 10.15 18.22
N THR A 53 1.72 10.96 17.34
CA THR A 53 0.87 10.51 16.23
C THR A 53 1.53 10.85 14.91
N ALA A 54 1.94 9.85 14.13
CA ALA A 54 2.43 10.03 12.77
C ALA A 54 1.27 9.87 11.76
N ARG A 55 1.15 10.78 10.80
CA ARG A 55 0.13 10.76 9.74
C ARG A 55 0.76 10.95 8.37
N GLY A 56 0.42 10.08 7.42
CA GLY A 56 0.77 10.27 6.02
C GLY A 56 0.00 11.41 5.36
N THR A 57 0.67 12.24 4.56
CA THR A 57 0.06 13.31 3.80
C THR A 57 0.03 12.95 2.31
N PRO A 58 -1.13 13.05 1.62
CA PRO A 58 -1.24 12.59 0.24
C PRO A 58 -0.80 13.61 -0.81
N THR A 59 -0.68 14.88 -0.44
CA THR A 59 -0.49 15.98 -1.39
C THR A 59 0.98 16.21 -1.74
N LEU A 60 1.31 16.14 -3.02
CA LEU A 60 2.56 16.64 -3.57
C LEU A 60 2.45 18.17 -3.77
N ARG A 61 3.44 18.92 -3.31
CA ARG A 61 3.41 20.39 -3.24
C ARG A 61 4.29 21.06 -4.27
N THR A 62 5.37 20.39 -4.69
CA THR A 62 6.36 20.95 -5.62
C THR A 62 6.51 20.04 -6.83
N PRO A 63 6.77 20.61 -8.03
CA PRO A 63 7.19 19.81 -9.17
C PRO A 63 8.41 18.97 -8.82
N LYS A 64 8.48 17.77 -9.40
CA LYS A 64 9.49 16.74 -9.17
C LYS A 64 9.55 16.19 -7.75
N GLN A 65 8.56 16.50 -6.89
CA GLN A 65 8.42 15.79 -5.62
C GLN A 65 8.02 14.35 -5.88
N GLU A 66 8.62 13.41 -5.16
CA GLU A 66 8.26 12.00 -5.19
C GLU A 66 7.32 11.65 -4.02
N ALA A 67 6.41 10.71 -4.28
CA ALA A 67 5.52 10.12 -3.30
C ALA A 67 5.49 8.60 -3.47
N THR A 68 5.23 7.88 -2.38
CA THR A 68 5.04 6.43 -2.43
C THR A 68 3.55 6.08 -2.49
N LEU A 69 3.27 4.82 -2.80
CA LEU A 69 1.92 4.26 -2.77
C LEU A 69 1.81 3.26 -1.62
N SER A 70 0.78 3.46 -0.79
CA SER A 70 0.36 2.46 0.20
C SER A 70 -0.86 1.72 -0.35
N LEU A 71 -0.75 0.40 -0.45
CA LEU A 71 -1.74 -0.46 -1.09
C LEU A 71 -2.30 -1.46 -0.10
N TRP A 72 -3.60 -1.71 -0.16
CA TRP A 72 -4.27 -2.73 0.67
C TRP A 72 -5.19 -3.60 -0.17
N LEU A 73 -5.24 -4.88 0.20
CA LEU A 73 -6.10 -5.90 -0.39
C LEU A 73 -7.24 -6.21 0.57
N SER A 74 -8.48 -6.08 0.09
CA SER A 74 -9.66 -6.60 0.79
C SER A 74 -9.97 -8.00 0.28
N PHE A 75 -10.28 -8.92 1.17
CA PHE A 75 -10.59 -10.31 0.83
C PHE A 75 -12.06 -10.65 1.10
N SER A 76 -12.54 -11.76 0.52
CA SER A 76 -13.93 -12.23 0.65
C SER A 76 -14.34 -12.58 2.08
N ASP A 77 -13.39 -12.89 2.96
CA ASP A 77 -13.57 -13.10 4.40
C ASP A 77 -13.61 -11.78 5.20
N ARG A 78 -13.60 -10.64 4.50
CA ARG A 78 -13.58 -9.28 5.06
C ARG A 78 -12.28 -8.88 5.75
N THR A 79 -11.22 -9.67 5.61
CA THR A 79 -9.89 -9.26 6.06
C THR A 79 -9.31 -8.18 5.13
N LEU A 80 -8.43 -7.36 5.70
CA LEU A 80 -7.70 -6.32 5.00
C LEU A 80 -6.21 -6.49 5.30
N ALA A 81 -5.39 -6.60 4.26
CA ALA A 81 -3.95 -6.76 4.41
C ALA A 81 -3.19 -5.74 3.55
N PRO A 82 -2.15 -5.07 4.09
CA PRO A 82 -1.25 -4.26 3.28
C PRO A 82 -0.52 -5.15 2.27
N LEU A 83 -0.34 -4.64 1.05
CA LEU A 83 0.30 -5.39 -0.04
C LEU A 83 1.76 -5.74 0.31
N GLU A 84 2.40 -4.92 1.14
CA GLU A 84 3.78 -5.10 1.60
C GLU A 84 4.01 -6.44 2.32
N LEU A 85 2.97 -7.07 2.86
CA LEU A 85 3.08 -8.40 3.49
C LEU A 85 3.33 -9.52 2.49
N TYR A 86 2.92 -9.34 1.23
CA TYR A 86 3.08 -10.32 0.16
C TYR A 86 4.32 -10.07 -0.69
N GLY A 87 4.94 -8.89 -0.58
CA GLY A 87 6.09 -8.50 -1.39
C GLY A 87 5.71 -8.01 -2.78
N TRP A 88 6.43 -6.99 -3.26
CA TRP A 88 6.15 -6.38 -4.56
C TRP A 88 6.59 -7.25 -5.75
N GLN A 89 7.50 -8.21 -5.53
CA GLN A 89 7.91 -9.18 -6.55
C GLN A 89 6.81 -10.20 -6.88
N ASP A 90 5.97 -10.53 -5.90
CA ASP A 90 4.93 -11.55 -6.03
C ASP A 90 3.58 -10.92 -6.37
N ALA A 91 3.42 -9.62 -6.05
CA ALA A 91 2.28 -8.81 -6.43
C ALA A 91 2.45 -8.21 -7.82
N ALA A 92 1.78 -8.76 -8.83
CA ALA A 92 1.77 -8.20 -10.19
C ALA A 92 0.85 -6.97 -10.29
N VAL A 93 1.23 -5.86 -9.65
CA VAL A 93 0.49 -4.58 -9.70
C VAL A 93 1.06 -3.67 -10.77
N THR A 94 0.21 -3.23 -11.70
CA THR A 94 0.55 -2.19 -12.67
C THR A 94 -0.07 -0.86 -12.25
N VAL A 95 0.72 0.21 -12.26
CA VAL A 95 0.29 1.57 -11.93
C VAL A 95 0.51 2.47 -13.14
N THR A 96 -0.51 3.20 -13.56
CA THR A 96 -0.46 4.11 -14.70
C THR A 96 -1.01 5.48 -14.32
N SER A 97 -0.39 6.54 -14.83
CA SER A 97 -0.94 7.89 -14.73
C SER A 97 -1.97 8.13 -15.83
N LEU A 98 -3.11 8.74 -15.46
CA LEU A 98 -4.16 9.19 -16.38
C LEU A 98 -3.87 10.59 -16.94
N ASP A 99 -3.00 11.36 -16.29
CA ASP A 99 -2.54 12.67 -16.77
C ASP A 99 -1.03 12.85 -16.48
N PRO A 100 -0.16 12.48 -17.44
CA PRO A 100 1.28 12.65 -17.31
C PRO A 100 1.75 14.09 -17.17
N SER A 101 0.90 15.09 -17.49
CA SER A 101 1.25 16.51 -17.29
C SER A 101 1.14 16.93 -15.82
N VAL A 102 0.37 16.19 -15.02
CA VAL A 102 0.20 16.43 -13.58
C VAL A 102 1.09 15.51 -12.75
N ALA A 103 1.13 14.21 -13.08
CA ALA A 103 1.94 13.25 -12.35
C ALA A 103 2.41 12.09 -13.23
N THR A 104 3.62 11.60 -13.00
CA THR A 104 4.17 10.41 -13.67
C THR A 104 4.43 9.30 -12.66
N VAL A 105 4.57 8.07 -13.14
CA VAL A 105 4.84 6.89 -12.31
C VAL A 105 6.25 6.38 -12.62
N GLY A 106 7.08 6.29 -11.59
CA GLY A 106 8.43 5.72 -11.64
C GLY A 106 8.48 4.29 -11.10
N GLY A 107 9.61 3.60 -11.32
CA GLY A 107 9.86 2.26 -10.79
C GLY A 107 9.30 1.11 -11.64
N VAL A 108 8.50 1.39 -12.67
CA VAL A 108 7.96 0.39 -13.60
C VAL A 108 8.83 0.31 -14.85
N SER A 109 10.04 -0.26 -14.74
CA SER A 109 10.93 -0.49 -15.89
C SER A 109 10.66 -1.86 -16.51
N PRO A 110 10.45 -1.97 -17.84
CA PRO A 110 10.34 -3.27 -18.50
C PRO A 110 11.66 -4.03 -18.32
N GLY A 111 11.61 -5.14 -17.57
CA GLY A 111 12.76 -6.01 -17.30
C GLY A 111 13.27 -6.01 -15.84
N VAL A 112 12.79 -5.11 -14.99
CA VAL A 112 13.08 -5.13 -13.54
C VAL A 112 11.75 -5.27 -12.77
N PRO A 113 11.26 -6.49 -12.55
CA PRO A 113 9.93 -6.75 -11.98
C PRO A 113 9.79 -6.44 -10.47
N THR A 114 10.80 -5.81 -9.84
CA THR A 114 10.95 -5.81 -8.37
C THR A 114 10.94 -4.43 -7.71
N ALA A 115 10.92 -3.33 -8.46
CA ALA A 115 10.93 -2.00 -7.87
C ALA A 115 9.50 -1.56 -7.47
N ARG A 116 9.36 -1.13 -6.21
CA ARG A 116 8.10 -0.52 -5.73
C ARG A 116 7.78 0.71 -6.59
N PRO A 117 6.56 0.88 -7.10
CA PRO A 117 6.21 2.06 -7.86
C PRO A 117 6.21 3.30 -6.97
N TRP A 118 6.67 4.41 -7.52
CA TRP A 118 6.55 5.73 -6.90
C TRP A 118 5.92 6.71 -7.89
N VAL A 119 5.41 7.81 -7.36
CA VAL A 119 4.69 8.84 -8.12
C VAL A 119 5.51 10.11 -8.07
N VAL A 120 5.67 10.79 -9.20
CA VAL A 120 6.38 12.06 -9.29
C VAL A 120 5.39 13.14 -9.71
N ALA A 121 5.34 14.25 -8.99
CA ALA A 121 4.56 15.42 -9.42
C ALA A 121 5.26 16.10 -10.60
N GLU A 122 4.52 16.36 -11.68
CA GLU A 122 5.02 17.04 -12.87
C GLU A 122 4.46 18.47 -12.98
N GLY A 123 3.20 18.64 -12.62
CA GLY A 123 2.49 19.90 -12.79
C GLY A 123 1.29 20.04 -11.85
N PRO A 124 0.58 21.18 -11.92
CA PRO A 124 -0.59 21.42 -11.09
C PRO A 124 -1.78 20.58 -11.56
N GLY A 125 -2.44 19.90 -10.62
CA GLY A 125 -3.68 19.17 -10.88
C GLY A 125 -4.21 18.52 -9.61
N ARG A 126 -5.40 17.90 -9.70
CA ARG A 126 -6.04 17.20 -8.58
C ARG A 126 -7.03 16.15 -9.09
N GLY A 127 -7.20 15.08 -8.32
CA GLY A 127 -8.24 14.08 -8.57
C GLY A 127 -7.70 12.65 -8.60
N ALA A 128 -8.54 11.72 -9.03
CA ALA A 128 -8.17 10.31 -9.22
C ALA A 128 -7.31 10.16 -10.50
N LEU A 129 -6.03 10.52 -10.40
CA LEU A 129 -5.11 10.60 -11.53
C LEU A 129 -4.27 9.33 -11.74
N LEU A 130 -4.31 8.39 -10.81
CA LEU A 130 -3.58 7.12 -10.91
C LEU A 130 -4.57 5.97 -11.04
N GLN A 131 -4.32 5.08 -12.01
CA GLN A 131 -5.05 3.84 -12.19
C GLN A 131 -4.15 2.66 -11.85
N LEU A 132 -4.67 1.72 -11.06
CA LEU A 132 -3.95 0.54 -10.59
C LEU A 132 -4.73 -0.71 -10.98
N HIS A 133 -4.00 -1.73 -11.42
CA HIS A 133 -4.54 -3.06 -11.69
C HIS A 133 -3.69 -4.10 -10.99
N LEU A 134 -4.33 -4.95 -10.18
CA LEU A 134 -3.73 -6.16 -9.64
C LEU A 134 -3.94 -7.29 -10.64
N HIS A 135 -2.87 -7.94 -11.06
CA HIS A 135 -2.92 -9.10 -11.96
C HIS A 135 -2.54 -10.38 -11.21
N PRO A 136 -2.94 -11.55 -11.74
CA PRO A 136 -2.36 -12.80 -11.28
C PRO A 136 -0.84 -12.79 -11.52
N PRO A 137 -0.04 -13.33 -10.58
CA PRO A 137 1.38 -13.57 -10.79
C PRO A 137 1.62 -14.37 -12.07
N ASP A 138 2.76 -14.21 -12.72
CA ASP A 138 3.04 -14.87 -14.00
C ASP A 138 2.94 -16.40 -13.92
N ALA A 139 3.34 -17.00 -12.79
CA ALA A 139 3.20 -18.44 -12.53
C ALA A 139 1.73 -18.92 -12.56
N CYS A 140 0.76 -18.03 -12.34
CA CYS A 140 -0.67 -18.33 -12.34
C CYS A 140 -1.34 -18.05 -13.69
N ARG A 141 -0.65 -17.43 -14.66
CA ARG A 141 -1.23 -17.10 -15.98
C ARG A 141 -1.32 -18.34 -16.85
N ARG A 142 -2.52 -18.91 -16.95
CA ARG A 142 -2.80 -20.05 -17.86
C ARG A 142 -3.19 -19.55 -19.25
N GLY A 143 -2.34 -19.80 -20.24
CA GLY A 143 -2.62 -19.56 -21.67
C GLY A 143 -2.08 -18.25 -22.25
N ARG A 144 -2.25 -18.05 -23.56
CA ARG A 144 -1.75 -16.87 -24.32
C ARG A 144 -2.61 -15.61 -24.19
N HIS A 145 -3.71 -15.65 -23.44
CA HIS A 145 -4.58 -14.49 -23.28
C HIS A 145 -4.12 -13.62 -22.10
N ARG A 146 -4.19 -12.29 -22.26
CA ARG A 146 -3.99 -11.35 -21.15
C ARG A 146 -5.00 -11.70 -20.05
N ALA A 147 -4.51 -12.17 -18.91
CA ALA A 147 -5.36 -12.43 -17.76
C ALA A 147 -6.06 -11.13 -17.35
N ALA A 148 -7.36 -11.20 -17.07
CA ALA A 148 -8.10 -10.07 -16.53
C ALA A 148 -7.50 -9.66 -15.17
N ALA A 149 -7.56 -8.36 -14.87
CA ALA A 149 -7.16 -7.86 -13.57
C ALA A 149 -8.04 -8.50 -12.47
N LEU A 150 -7.41 -8.96 -11.39
CA LEU A 150 -8.07 -9.49 -10.20
C LEU A 150 -8.84 -8.39 -9.46
N ALA A 151 -8.26 -7.19 -9.41
CA ALA A 151 -8.86 -6.03 -8.80
C ALA A 151 -8.29 -4.76 -9.45
N THR A 152 -9.07 -3.68 -9.41
CA THR A 152 -8.67 -2.37 -9.93
C THR A 152 -8.90 -1.30 -8.88
N ALA A 153 -8.03 -0.29 -8.85
CA ALA A 153 -8.16 0.84 -7.95
C ALA A 153 -7.80 2.14 -8.65
N THR A 154 -8.24 3.25 -8.07
CA THR A 154 -7.74 4.58 -8.41
C THR A 154 -7.15 5.23 -7.17
N ALA A 155 -6.05 5.96 -7.32
CA ALA A 155 -5.49 6.76 -6.24
C ALA A 155 -5.61 8.26 -6.55
N TRP A 156 -5.93 9.03 -5.51
CA TRP A 156 -6.09 10.48 -5.59
C TRP A 156 -4.77 11.20 -5.36
N LEU A 157 -4.56 12.26 -6.14
CA LEU A 157 -3.47 13.22 -6.07
C LEU A 157 -4.02 14.63 -5.79
#